data_AF-G8LEQ9-F1
#
_entry.id   AF-G8LEQ9-F1
#
_cell.length_a   1.000
_cell.length_b   1.000
_cell.length_c   1.000
_cell.angle_alpha   90.00
_cell.angle_beta   90.00
_cell.angle_gamma   90.00
#
_symmetry.space_group_name_H-M   'P 1'
#
loop_
_entity.id
_entity.type
_entity.pdbx_description
1 polymer ?
#
loop_
_entity_poly.entity_id
_entity_poly.type
_entity_poly.pdbx_seq_one_letter_code
_entity_poly.pdbx_strand_id
1 'polypeptide(L)'
;MSVGSGNIDARLASSLSFEKKYELKANISSFAGDSEGVFVPVMAWLRENQPDIFTLDDGRKNGFLFGVTINDDGTANISFSLQLTERILVSQEQGTLHATYSPEPPLPEPVTRPLELYINGELVSQWKA
;
A
#
# COMPACT_ATOMS: atom_id res chain seq x y z
N MET A 1 2.13 -17.11 8.38
CA MET A 1 2.55 -15.95 7.55
C MET A 1 4.03 -15.72 7.77
N SER A 2 4.73 -15.20 6.77
CA SER A 2 6.13 -14.78 6.86
C SER A 2 6.34 -13.48 6.09
N VAL A 3 7.37 -12.74 6.46
CA VAL A 3 7.82 -11.55 5.72
C VAL A 3 9.10 -11.92 4.99
N GLY A 4 9.13 -11.68 3.68
CA GLY A 4 10.29 -11.87 2.83
C GLY A 4 11.34 -10.78 3.01
N SER A 5 12.30 -10.71 2.09
CA SER A 5 13.24 -9.59 2.05
C SER A 5 12.50 -8.27 1.87
N GLY A 6 12.91 -7.26 2.63
CA GLY A 6 12.35 -5.92 2.57
C GLY A 6 13.42 -4.85 2.49
N ASN A 7 12.97 -3.62 2.27
CA ASN A 7 13.78 -2.41 2.23
C ASN A 7 13.23 -1.40 3.25
N ILE A 8 14.15 -0.66 3.87
CA ILE A 8 13.81 0.53 4.66
C ILE A 8 14.10 1.74 3.77
N ASP A 9 13.06 2.41 3.32
CA ASP A 9 13.16 3.68 2.61
C ASP A 9 13.15 4.81 3.65
N ALA A 10 14.34 5.28 3.98
CA ALA A 10 14.56 6.39 4.89
C ALA A 10 15.36 7.49 4.19
N ARG A 11 15.14 8.73 4.61
CA ARG A 11 15.91 9.90 4.15
C ARG A 11 16.74 10.44 5.30
N LEU A 12 17.83 11.15 4.99
CA LEU A 12 18.63 11.88 5.99
C LEU A 12 17.90 13.17 6.43
N ALA A 13 16.65 13.02 6.89
CA ALA A 13 15.87 14.08 7.51
C ALA A 13 16.24 14.17 8.99
N SER A 14 15.79 15.25 9.65
CA SER A 14 15.95 15.39 11.10
C SER A 14 15.20 14.32 11.88
N SER A 15 14.02 13.88 11.39
CA SER A 15 13.28 12.76 11.96
C SER A 15 13.84 11.43 11.46
N LEU A 16 13.80 10.40 12.31
CA LEU A 16 14.09 9.01 11.94
C LEU A 16 12.89 8.30 11.29
N SER A 17 11.95 9.03 10.70
CA SER A 17 10.78 8.44 10.03
C SER A 17 11.20 7.67 8.77
N PHE A 18 10.52 6.56 8.49
CA PHE A 18 10.84 5.68 7.36
C PHE A 18 9.60 4.95 6.84
N GLU A 19 9.71 4.41 5.64
CA GLU A 19 8.75 3.48 5.07
C GLU A 19 9.37 2.09 4.96
N LYS A 20 8.68 1.08 5.49
CA LYS A 20 9.03 -0.33 5.27
C LYS A 20 8.42 -0.76 3.96
N LYS A 21 9.19 -1.38 3.09
CA LYS A 21 8.72 -2.01 1.84
C LYS A 21 9.06 -3.48 1.90
N TYR A 22 8.08 -4.37 1.77
CA TYR A 22 8.33 -5.79 1.95
C TYR A 22 7.30 -6.68 1.26
N GLU A 23 7.70 -7.93 1.02
CA GLU A 23 6.80 -8.98 0.55
C GLU A 23 6.19 -9.73 1.74
N LEU A 24 4.87 -9.60 1.95
CA LEU A 24 4.13 -10.44 2.90
C LEU A 24 3.75 -11.75 2.22
N LYS A 25 4.05 -12.90 2.82
CA LYS A 25 3.62 -14.23 2.36
C LYS A 25 2.66 -14.86 3.34
N ALA A 26 1.52 -15.31 2.84
CA ALA A 26 0.50 -16.00 3.61
C ALA A 26 0.07 -17.29 2.92
N ASN A 27 -0.33 -18.26 3.74
CA ASN A 27 -0.84 -19.55 3.28
C ASN A 27 -2.09 -19.88 4.10
N ILE A 28 -3.09 -20.42 3.42
CA ILE A 28 -4.32 -20.96 3.98
C ILE A 28 -4.38 -22.42 3.55
N SER A 29 -4.54 -23.33 4.50
CA SER A 29 -4.61 -24.76 4.24
C SER A 29 -6.06 -25.25 4.34
N SER A 30 -6.41 -26.22 3.49
CA SER A 30 -7.69 -26.92 3.53
C SER A 30 -8.91 -25.99 3.54
N PHE A 31 -8.87 -24.92 2.74
CA PHE A 31 -9.99 -23.99 2.58
C PHE A 31 -11.15 -24.68 1.86
N ALA A 32 -12.33 -24.66 2.47
CA ALA A 32 -13.54 -25.19 1.86
C ALA A 32 -14.27 -24.07 1.09
N GLY A 33 -14.29 -24.18 -0.23
CA GLY A 33 -14.95 -23.23 -1.13
C GLY A 33 -14.01 -22.61 -2.16
N ASP A 34 -14.54 -21.64 -2.90
CA ASP A 34 -13.82 -20.97 -3.97
C ASP A 34 -12.81 -19.95 -3.44
N SER A 35 -11.66 -19.87 -4.10
CA SER A 35 -10.56 -18.97 -3.70
C SER A 35 -10.94 -17.50 -3.62
N GLU A 36 -11.97 -17.09 -4.35
CA GLU A 36 -12.56 -15.76 -4.37
C GLU A 36 -13.08 -15.34 -2.98
N GLY A 37 -13.48 -16.30 -2.14
CA GLY A 37 -13.82 -16.08 -0.73
C GLY A 37 -12.66 -15.55 0.10
N VAL A 38 -11.41 -15.73 -0.36
CA VAL A 38 -10.20 -15.16 0.23
C VAL A 38 -9.75 -13.92 -0.55
N PHE A 39 -9.73 -13.99 -1.88
CA PHE A 39 -9.15 -12.93 -2.71
C PHE A 39 -9.94 -11.63 -2.62
N VAL A 40 -11.28 -11.69 -2.66
CA VAL A 40 -12.11 -10.47 -2.66
C VAL A 40 -11.95 -9.66 -1.36
N PRO A 41 -12.00 -10.26 -0.15
CA PRO A 41 -11.71 -9.53 1.09
C PRO A 41 -10.30 -8.93 1.14
N VAL A 42 -9.28 -9.67 0.66
CA VAL A 42 -7.91 -9.16 0.61
C VAL A 42 -7.82 -7.97 -0.34
N MET A 43 -8.45 -8.04 -1.53
CA MET A 43 -8.51 -6.91 -2.46
C MET A 43 -9.23 -5.70 -1.88
N ALA A 44 -10.31 -5.91 -1.11
CA ALA A 44 -11.01 -4.83 -0.42
C ALA A 44 -10.10 -4.12 0.59
N TRP A 45 -9.34 -4.89 1.39
CA TRP A 45 -8.36 -4.33 2.33
C TRP A 45 -7.23 -3.59 1.61
N LEU A 46 -6.68 -4.17 0.54
CA LEU A 46 -5.62 -3.55 -0.27
C LEU A 46 -6.06 -2.24 -0.91
N ARG A 47 -7.33 -2.11 -1.29
CA ARG A 47 -7.85 -0.87 -1.88
C ARG A 47 -7.69 0.33 -0.93
N GLU A 48 -7.80 0.09 0.37
CA GLU A 48 -7.70 1.11 1.40
C GLU A 48 -6.26 1.27 1.92
N ASN A 49 -5.51 0.17 2.00
CA ASN A 49 -4.22 0.15 2.71
C ASN A 49 -3.00 0.08 1.79
N GLN A 50 -3.17 -0.23 0.50
CA GLN A 50 -2.10 -0.33 -0.50
C GLN A 50 -2.65 -0.10 -1.94
N PRO A 51 -3.24 1.08 -2.24
CA PRO A 51 -3.93 1.34 -3.50
C PRO A 51 -3.02 1.38 -4.74
N ASP A 52 -1.73 1.60 -4.55
CA ASP A 52 -0.71 1.60 -5.61
C ASP A 52 -0.61 0.25 -6.34
N ILE A 53 -0.92 -0.87 -5.66
CA ILE A 53 -1.06 -2.21 -6.28
C ILE A 53 -2.07 -2.19 -7.43
N PHE A 54 -3.11 -1.36 -7.36
CA PHE A 54 -4.14 -1.30 -8.40
C PHE A 54 -3.94 -0.18 -9.42
N THR A 55 -3.11 0.81 -9.12
CA THR A 55 -2.98 2.04 -9.92
C THR A 55 -1.66 2.14 -10.67
N LEU A 56 -0.59 1.48 -10.20
CA LEU A 56 0.71 1.46 -10.86
C LEU A 56 0.89 0.19 -11.72
N ASP A 57 1.59 0.31 -12.85
CA ASP A 57 1.83 -0.83 -13.74
C ASP A 57 2.61 -1.97 -13.07
N ASP A 58 3.59 -1.63 -12.23
CA ASP A 58 4.35 -2.61 -11.46
C ASP A 58 3.48 -3.27 -10.38
N GLY A 59 2.73 -2.47 -9.64
CA GLY A 59 1.75 -2.94 -8.65
C GLY A 59 0.74 -3.91 -9.25
N ARG A 60 0.17 -3.59 -10.41
CA ARG A 60 -0.81 -4.44 -11.09
C ARG A 60 -0.26 -5.79 -11.56
N LYS A 61 1.05 -5.87 -11.80
CA LYS A 61 1.73 -7.08 -12.25
C LYS A 61 2.26 -7.93 -11.10
N ASN A 62 2.77 -7.27 -10.06
CA ASN A 62 3.61 -7.91 -9.03
C ASN A 62 3.08 -7.74 -7.60
N GLY A 63 2.05 -6.92 -7.40
CA GLY A 63 1.59 -6.49 -6.07
C GLY A 63 0.73 -7.50 -5.32
N PHE A 64 -0.03 -8.34 -6.02
CA PHE A 64 -0.78 -9.45 -5.43
C PHE A 64 -0.63 -10.69 -6.32
N LEU A 65 0.19 -11.64 -5.87
CA LEU A 65 0.42 -12.92 -6.53
C LEU A 65 -0.22 -14.03 -5.71
N PHE A 66 -0.75 -15.06 -6.36
CA PHE A 66 -1.38 -16.18 -5.68
C PHE A 66 -1.06 -17.52 -6.34
N GLY A 67 -1.20 -18.60 -5.56
CA GLY A 67 -1.22 -19.97 -6.02
C GLY A 67 -2.34 -20.74 -5.32
N VAL A 68 -3.03 -21.60 -6.06
CA VAL A 68 -4.08 -22.47 -5.52
C VAL A 68 -3.77 -23.91 -5.91
N THR A 69 -3.78 -24.79 -4.92
CA THR A 69 -3.68 -26.24 -5.12
C THR A 69 -4.93 -26.89 -4.55
N ILE A 70 -5.65 -27.63 -5.39
CA ILE A 70 -6.82 -28.41 -4.96
C ILE A 70 -6.36 -29.74 -4.38
N ASN A 71 -6.88 -30.09 -3.21
CA ASN A 71 -6.62 -31.33 -2.49
C ASN A 71 -7.61 -32.44 -2.91
N ASP A 72 -7.25 -33.69 -2.65
CA ASP A 72 -8.09 -34.87 -2.96
C ASP A 72 -9.44 -34.86 -2.24
N ASP A 73 -9.53 -34.20 -1.09
CA ASP A 73 -10.77 -34.02 -0.32
C ASP A 73 -11.66 -32.87 -0.82
N GLY A 74 -11.27 -32.22 -1.92
CA GLY A 74 -11.98 -31.10 -2.54
C GLY A 74 -11.72 -29.75 -1.88
N THR A 75 -10.87 -29.67 -0.85
CA THR A 75 -10.44 -28.39 -0.27
C THR A 75 -9.30 -27.76 -1.07
N ALA A 76 -9.03 -26.48 -0.85
CA ALA A 76 -7.94 -25.76 -1.51
C ALA A 76 -6.85 -25.31 -0.52
N ASN A 77 -5.59 -25.50 -0.89
CA ASN A 77 -4.47 -24.78 -0.27
C ASN A 77 -4.20 -23.52 -1.10
N ILE A 78 -4.28 -22.36 -0.46
CA ILE A 78 -4.10 -21.05 -1.10
C ILE A 78 -2.85 -20.42 -0.53
N SER A 79 -1.91 -20.05 -1.41
CA SER A 79 -0.77 -19.21 -1.06
C SER A 79 -0.92 -17.87 -1.75
N PHE A 80 -0.45 -16.80 -1.10
CA PHE A 80 -0.37 -15.51 -1.75
C PHE A 80 0.80 -14.67 -1.21
N SER A 81 1.28 -13.78 -2.07
CA SER A 81 2.23 -12.75 -1.69
C SER A 81 1.73 -11.36 -2.06
N LEU A 82 1.97 -10.41 -1.15
CA LEU A 82 1.57 -9.02 -1.26
C LEU A 82 2.79 -8.12 -1.15
N GLN A 83 2.96 -7.17 -2.07
CA GLN A 83 3.96 -6.11 -1.94
C GLN A 83 3.37 -4.97 -1.13
N LEU A 84 3.80 -4.84 0.13
CA LEU A 84 3.22 -3.88 1.07
C LEU A 84 4.23 -2.81 1.47
N THR A 85 3.68 -1.66 1.82
CA THR A 85 4.39 -0.52 2.38
C THR A 85 3.78 -0.13 3.73
N GLU A 86 4.61 0.26 4.68
CA GLU A 86 4.15 0.76 5.97
C GLU A 86 4.99 1.95 6.42
N ARG A 87 4.33 3.08 6.66
CA ARG A 87 5.00 4.30 7.11
C ARG A 87 5.08 4.36 8.62
N ILE A 88 6.28 4.58 9.13
CA ILE A 88 6.55 4.78 10.54
C ILE A 88 7.00 6.23 10.75
N LEU A 89 6.23 6.97 11.53
CA LEU A 89 6.56 8.31 11.96
C LEU A 89 7.33 8.23 13.27
N VAL A 90 8.51 8.85 13.30
CA VAL A 90 9.34 8.93 14.51
C VAL A 90 9.42 10.38 14.96
N SER A 91 8.86 10.68 16.13
CA SER A 91 9.02 11.95 16.82
C SER A 91 9.99 11.82 18.01
N GLN A 92 10.55 12.95 18.44
CA GLN A 92 11.37 13.02 19.65
C GLN A 92 10.77 14.01 20.64
N GLU A 93 10.45 13.55 21.84
CA GLU A 93 9.89 14.37 22.92
C GLU A 93 10.76 14.21 24.17
N GLN A 94 11.31 15.32 24.67
CA GLN A 94 12.16 15.35 25.88
C GLN A 94 13.31 14.32 25.85
N GLY A 95 13.91 14.11 24.68
CA GLY A 95 14.99 13.13 24.48
C GLY A 95 14.52 11.69 24.20
N THR A 96 13.22 11.40 24.28
CA THR A 96 12.63 10.08 24.03
C THR A 96 12.11 9.97 22.60
N LEU A 97 12.36 8.84 21.94
CA LEU A 97 11.84 8.56 20.60
C LEU A 97 10.49 7.84 20.67
N HIS A 98 9.52 8.30 19.89
CA HIS A 98 8.20 7.69 19.74
C HIS A 98 8.00 7.29 18.28
N ALA A 99 7.85 5.98 18.03
CA ALA A 99 7.58 5.44 16.71
C ALA A 99 6.10 5.03 16.61
N THR A 100 5.40 5.56 15.61
CA THR A 100 3.97 5.28 15.39
C THR A 100 3.70 4.92 13.94
N TYR A 101 2.79 3.97 13.73
CA TYR A 101 2.30 3.66 12.40
C TYR A 101 1.44 4.82 11.89
N SER A 102 1.70 5.23 10.64
CA SER A 102 0.80 6.10 9.90
C SER A 102 0.03 5.27 8.87
N PRO A 103 -1.30 5.38 8.83
CA PRO A 103 -2.10 4.76 7.77
C PRO A 103 -1.76 5.35 6.40
N GLU A 104 -2.20 4.64 5.36
CA GLU A 104 -2.15 5.10 3.97
C GLU A 104 -2.87 6.45 3.86
N PRO A 105 -2.31 7.43 3.13
CA PRO A 105 -2.99 8.68 2.88
C PRO A 105 -4.35 8.45 2.21
N PRO A 106 -5.36 9.29 2.50
CA PRO A 106 -6.62 9.21 1.78
C PRO A 106 -6.38 9.42 0.28
N LEU A 107 -7.22 8.78 -0.55
CA LEU A 107 -7.20 9.03 -1.98
C LEU A 107 -7.38 10.53 -2.26
N PRO A 108 -6.69 11.08 -3.27
CA PRO A 108 -6.80 12.49 -3.60
C PRO A 108 -8.25 12.83 -3.95
N GLU A 109 -8.76 13.93 -3.39
CA GLU A 109 -10.07 14.44 -3.75
C GLU A 109 -10.05 14.99 -5.20
N PRO A 110 -11.18 14.90 -5.93
CA PRO A 110 -11.30 15.54 -7.23
C PRO A 110 -11.05 17.05 -7.11
N VAL A 111 -9.97 17.53 -7.73
CA VAL A 111 -9.66 18.96 -7.77
C VAL A 111 -10.29 19.59 -9.02
N THR A 112 -10.93 20.75 -8.83
CA THR A 112 -11.35 21.57 -9.97
C THR A 112 -10.10 22.13 -10.63
N ARG A 113 -9.99 21.98 -11.96
CA ARG A 113 -8.86 22.50 -12.70
C ARG A 113 -8.72 24.03 -12.47
N PRO A 114 -7.57 24.53 -12.03
CA PRO A 114 -7.37 25.96 -11.84
C PRO A 114 -7.39 26.68 -13.21
N LEU A 115 -8.02 27.87 -13.25
CA LEU A 115 -8.14 28.69 -14.46
C LEU A 115 -7.10 29.81 -14.53
N GLU A 116 -6.50 30.19 -13.40
CA GLU A 116 -5.52 31.27 -13.32
C GLU A 116 -4.35 30.86 -12.43
N LEU A 117 -3.16 31.37 -12.75
CA LEU A 117 -1.96 31.25 -11.93
C LEU A 117 -1.44 32.66 -11.64
N TYR A 118 -1.29 32.96 -10.36
CA TYR A 118 -0.64 34.17 -9.88
C TYR A 118 0.68 33.81 -9.20
N ILE A 119 1.74 34.56 -9.47
CA ILE A 119 3.02 34.45 -8.77
C ILE A 119 3.31 35.81 -8.15
N ASN A 120 3.54 35.85 -6.84
CA ASN A 120 3.77 37.09 -6.08
C ASN A 120 2.65 38.14 -6.25
N GLY A 121 1.41 37.70 -6.47
CA GLY A 121 0.25 38.57 -6.70
C GLY A 121 0.09 39.05 -8.15
N GLU A 122 1.00 38.70 -9.06
CA GLU A 122 0.91 39.03 -10.48
C GLU A 122 0.31 37.86 -11.27
N LEU A 123 -0.66 38.15 -12.15
CA LEU A 123 -1.23 37.15 -13.05
C LEU A 123 -0.19 36.74 -14.09
N VAL A 124 0.20 35.47 -14.08
CA VAL A 124 1.22 34.95 -15.01
C VAL A 124 0.65 33.98 -16.05
N SER A 125 -0.53 33.39 -15.82
CA SER A 125 -1.18 32.51 -16.79
C SER A 125 -2.68 32.41 -16.55
N GLN A 126 -3.46 32.29 -17.63
CA GLN A 126 -4.90 32.05 -17.61
C GLN A 126 -5.27 31.00 -18.67
N TRP A 127 -6.18 30.08 -18.32
CA TRP A 127 -6.67 29.01 -19.20
C TRP A 127 -8.18 29.10 -19.39
N LYS A 128 -8.67 28.64 -20.54
CA LYS A 128 -10.10 28.50 -20.79
C LYS A 128 -10.66 27.31 -20.00
N ALA A 129 -11.86 27.52 -19.46
CA ALA A 129 -12.68 26.46 -18.87
C ALA A 129 -13.09 25.42 -19.92
#